data_AF-A0A1T4NYP2-F1
#
_entry.id   AF-A0A1T4NYP2-F1
#
_cell.length_a   1.000
_cell.length_b   1.000
_cell.length_c   1.000
_cell.angle_alpha   90.00
_cell.angle_beta   90.00
_cell.angle_gamma   90.00
#
_symmetry.space_group_name_H-M   'P 1'
#
loop_
_entity.id
_entity.type
_entity.pdbx_description
1 polymer ?
#
loop_
_entity_poly.entity_id
_entity_poly.type
_entity_poly.pdbx_seq_one_letter_code
_entity_poly.pdbx_strand_id
1 'polypeptide(L)'
;MANTYNLMPRKTKQEILTHFKAEAGQNKIQVIKNGMETSTIISFPQIFAIIAKSNLQSLLGGEFYAFDKKIEDPGRFSLNEVEIFADFFQVKFDVMLNFIRRNQLEAKKKRKKTNK
;
A
#
# COMPACT_ATOMS: atom_id res chain seq x y z
N MET A 1 35.01 -9.02 16.01
CA MET A 1 33.87 -9.86 15.61
C MET A 1 32.78 -8.92 15.09
N ALA A 2 32.58 -8.85 13.77
CA ALA A 2 31.60 -7.94 13.18
C ALA A 2 30.21 -8.60 13.23
N ASN A 3 29.25 -7.90 13.81
CA ASN A 3 27.86 -8.34 13.93
C ASN A 3 27.22 -8.25 12.54
N THR A 4 27.13 -9.37 11.82
CA THR A 4 26.36 -9.47 10.58
C THR A 4 24.88 -9.52 10.94
N TYR A 5 24.26 -8.35 11.06
CA TYR A 5 22.81 -8.26 10.97
C TYR A 5 22.43 -8.76 9.58
N ASN A 6 21.88 -9.98 9.51
CA ASN A 6 21.22 -10.52 8.33
C ASN A 6 19.95 -9.69 8.06
N LEU A 7 20.14 -8.48 7.56
CA LEU A 7 19.09 -7.74 6.87
C LEU A 7 18.86 -8.52 5.58
N MET A 8 17.81 -9.34 5.55
CA MET A 8 17.32 -9.86 4.27
C MET A 8 17.18 -8.67 3.31
N PRO A 9 17.83 -8.71 2.14
CA PRO A 9 17.75 -7.60 1.20
C PRO A 9 16.29 -7.34 0.88
N ARG A 10 15.87 -6.06 0.94
CA ARG A 10 14.51 -5.69 0.55
C ARG A 10 14.30 -6.14 -0.89
N LYS A 11 13.18 -6.81 -1.16
CA LYS A 11 12.82 -7.19 -2.52
C LYS A 11 12.77 -5.93 -3.38
N THR A 12 13.44 -6.02 -4.53
CA THR A 12 13.36 -5.03 -5.61
C THR A 12 11.95 -4.98 -6.18
N LYS A 13 11.62 -3.88 -6.86
CA LYS A 13 10.34 -3.75 -7.58
C LYS A 13 10.10 -4.94 -8.52
N GLN A 14 11.13 -5.39 -9.24
CA GLN A 14 11.03 -6.51 -10.17
C GLN A 14 10.73 -7.84 -9.46
N GLU A 15 11.41 -8.13 -8.35
CA GLU A 15 11.16 -9.35 -7.56
C GLU A 15 9.74 -9.37 -6.97
N ILE A 16 9.20 -8.21 -6.58
CA ILE A 16 7.83 -8.09 -6.11
C ILE A 16 6.86 -8.39 -7.24
N LEU A 17 7.02 -7.76 -8.40
CA LEU A 17 6.16 -8.01 -9.56
C LEU A 17 6.21 -9.49 -9.95
N THR A 18 7.39 -10.11 -9.98
CA THR A 18 7.52 -11.55 -10.26
C THR A 18 6.86 -12.41 -9.20
N HIS A 19 7.04 -12.11 -7.92
CA HIS A 19 6.40 -12.85 -6.82
C HIS A 19 4.86 -12.78 -6.92
N PHE A 20 4.33 -11.60 -7.25
CA PHE A 20 2.88 -11.40 -7.37
C PHE A 20 2.31 -11.94 -8.68
N LYS A 21 3.13 -12.34 -9.67
CA LYS A 21 2.69 -13.10 -10.86
C LYS A 21 2.44 -14.59 -10.57
N ALA A 22 3.02 -15.14 -9.51
CA ALA A 22 2.73 -16.51 -9.09
C ALA A 22 1.29 -16.64 -8.55
N GLU A 23 0.72 -17.83 -8.60
CA GLU A 23 -0.67 -18.11 -8.19
C GLU A 23 -0.99 -17.59 -6.78
N ALA A 24 -0.15 -17.89 -5.80
CA ALA A 24 -0.31 -17.41 -4.42
C ALA A 24 -0.30 -15.87 -4.31
N GLY A 25 0.46 -15.20 -5.18
CA GLY A 25 0.50 -13.75 -5.29
C GLY A 25 -0.77 -13.18 -5.93
N GLN A 26 -1.19 -13.76 -7.06
CA GLN A 26 -2.42 -13.38 -7.76
C GLN A 26 -3.66 -13.55 -6.87
N ASN A 27 -3.75 -14.62 -6.07
CA ASN A 27 -4.84 -14.80 -5.12
C ASN A 27 -4.94 -13.64 -4.13
N LYS A 28 -3.80 -13.14 -3.62
CA LYS A 28 -3.78 -11.96 -2.74
C LYS A 28 -4.24 -10.70 -3.46
N ILE A 29 -3.79 -10.48 -4.69
CA ILE A 29 -4.23 -9.35 -5.51
C ILE A 29 -5.74 -9.43 -5.75
N GLN A 30 -6.27 -10.60 -6.08
CA GLN A 30 -7.70 -10.80 -6.32
C GLN A 30 -8.55 -10.54 -5.08
N VAL A 31 -8.12 -11.00 -3.90
CA VAL A 31 -8.81 -10.70 -2.63
C VAL A 31 -8.85 -9.19 -2.39
N ILE A 32 -7.72 -8.50 -2.60
CA ILE A 32 -7.66 -7.04 -2.39
C ILE A 32 -8.53 -6.31 -3.41
N LYS A 33 -8.44 -6.66 -4.69
CA LYS A 33 -9.25 -6.13 -5.78
C LYS A 33 -10.74 -6.22 -5.46
N ASN A 34 -11.22 -7.44 -5.22
CA ASN A 34 -12.63 -7.69 -4.88
C ASN A 34 -13.03 -6.88 -3.64
N GLY A 35 -12.17 -6.82 -2.64
CA GLY A 35 -12.45 -6.09 -1.41
C GLY A 35 -12.55 -4.59 -1.60
N MET A 36 -11.74 -4.00 -2.48
CA MET A 36 -11.81 -2.58 -2.82
C MET A 36 -13.06 -2.28 -3.66
N GLU A 37 -13.35 -3.10 -4.66
CA GLU A 37 -14.53 -2.93 -5.55
C GLU A 37 -15.85 -3.09 -4.78
N THR A 38 -15.89 -3.95 -3.76
CA THR A 38 -17.05 -4.16 -2.88
C THR A 38 -17.05 -3.29 -1.62
N SER A 39 -16.05 -2.42 -1.44
CA SER A 39 -15.88 -1.58 -0.25
C SER A 39 -15.79 -2.35 1.09
N THR A 40 -15.32 -3.60 1.08
CA THR A 40 -14.99 -4.37 2.30
C THR A 40 -13.56 -4.11 2.77
N ILE A 41 -12.63 -3.82 1.85
CA ILE A 41 -11.29 -3.30 2.12
C ILE A 41 -11.29 -1.79 1.90
N ILE A 42 -11.19 -1.06 3.01
CA ILE A 42 -11.41 0.38 3.06
C ILE A 42 -10.25 1.13 3.72
N SER A 43 -9.26 0.39 4.24
CA SER A 43 -8.15 0.96 4.99
C SER A 43 -6.82 0.26 4.72
N PHE A 44 -5.72 0.99 4.84
CA PHE A 44 -4.37 0.43 4.66
C PHE A 44 -4.05 -0.75 5.59
N PRO A 45 -4.45 -0.76 6.89
CA PRO A 45 -4.24 -1.94 7.74
C PRO A 45 -4.87 -3.23 7.20
N GLN A 46 -6.04 -3.15 6.55
CA GLN A 46 -6.68 -4.32 5.93
C GLN A 46 -5.87 -4.84 4.73
N ILE A 47 -5.27 -3.95 3.94
CA ILE A 47 -4.33 -4.34 2.89
C ILE A 47 -3.08 -4.99 3.50
N PHE A 48 -2.55 -4.41 4.59
CA PHE A 48 -1.34 -4.91 5.24
C PHE A 48 -1.50 -6.27 5.92
N ALA A 49 -2.73 -6.65 6.26
CA ALA A 49 -3.06 -7.99 6.74
C ALA A 49 -2.87 -9.06 5.65
N ILE A 50 -2.87 -8.67 4.37
CA ILE A 50 -2.80 -9.60 3.22
C ILE A 50 -1.42 -9.52 2.54
N ILE A 51 -0.89 -8.31 2.36
CA ILE A 51 0.40 -8.04 1.72
C ILE A 51 1.28 -7.22 2.66
N ALA A 52 2.53 -7.64 2.81
CA ALA A 52 3.50 -6.92 3.63
C ALA A 52 3.68 -5.47 3.15
N LYS A 53 3.62 -4.53 4.09
CA LYS A 53 3.83 -3.08 3.87
C LYS A 53 5.11 -2.78 3.07
N SER A 54 6.19 -3.49 3.35
CA SER A 54 7.48 -3.34 2.66
C SER A 54 7.42 -3.62 1.16
N ASN A 55 6.53 -4.52 0.71
CA ASN A 55 6.35 -4.77 -0.73
C ASN A 55 5.75 -3.54 -1.42
N LEU A 56 4.74 -2.92 -0.81
CA LEU A 56 4.10 -1.73 -1.38
C LEU A 56 5.04 -0.52 -1.36
N GLN A 57 5.85 -0.41 -0.32
CA GLN A 57 6.90 0.61 -0.28
C GLN A 57 7.93 0.42 -1.40
N SER A 58 8.45 -0.79 -1.59
CA SER A 58 9.41 -1.10 -2.66
C SER A 58 8.82 -0.90 -4.05
N LEU A 59 7.51 -1.12 -4.23
CA LEU A 59 6.79 -0.87 -5.49
C LEU A 59 6.88 0.61 -5.93
N LEU A 60 6.79 1.53 -4.96
CA LEU A 60 6.87 2.97 -5.18
C LEU A 60 8.31 3.51 -5.27
N GLY A 61 9.32 2.67 -5.04
CA GLY A 61 10.73 3.07 -5.10
C GLY A 61 11.15 4.09 -4.03
N GLY A 62 10.39 4.20 -2.93
CA GLY A 62 10.55 5.27 -1.94
C GLY A 62 11.35 4.89 -0.69
N GLU A 63 11.90 5.92 -0.03
CA GLU A 63 12.45 5.82 1.32
C GLU A 63 11.36 5.43 2.34
N PHE A 64 11.70 4.56 3.29
CA PHE A 64 10.76 3.98 4.28
C PHE A 64 9.97 5.04 5.03
N TYR A 65 10.66 6.07 5.49
CA TYR A 65 10.07 7.14 6.28
C TYR A 65 9.06 7.99 5.48
N ALA A 66 9.28 8.16 4.17
CA ALA A 66 8.34 8.85 3.30
C ALA A 66 7.06 8.05 3.13
N PHE A 67 7.15 6.72 2.99
CA PHE A 67 5.98 5.86 2.86
C PHE A 67 5.12 5.85 4.12
N ASP A 68 5.74 5.75 5.30
CA ASP A 68 5.02 5.78 6.57
C ASP A 68 4.21 7.07 6.75
N LYS A 69 4.81 8.21 6.44
CA LYS A 69 4.12 9.50 6.43
C LYS A 69 2.97 9.57 5.43
N LYS A 70 3.07 8.89 4.29
CA LYS A 70 1.99 8.80 3.30
C LYS A 70 0.85 7.92 3.79
N ILE A 71 1.14 6.86 4.54
CA ILE A 71 0.09 6.05 5.18
C ILE A 71 -0.64 6.82 6.28
N GLU A 72 0.10 7.60 7.08
CA GLU A 72 -0.47 8.47 8.12
C GLU A 72 -1.20 9.69 7.55
N ASP A 73 -0.76 10.17 6.38
CA ASP A 73 -1.37 11.26 5.62
C ASP A 73 -1.55 10.88 4.14
N PRO A 74 -2.62 10.14 3.81
CA PRO A 74 -2.83 9.66 2.44
C PRO A 74 -2.96 10.76 1.39
N GLY A 75 -3.18 12.02 1.79
CA GLY A 75 -3.14 13.16 0.88
C GLY A 75 -1.75 13.44 0.28
N ARG A 76 -0.70 12.77 0.77
CA ARG A 76 0.68 12.89 0.27
C ARG A 76 1.00 11.91 -0.88
N PHE A 77 0.10 11.00 -1.23
CA PHE A 77 0.25 10.18 -2.42
C PHE A 77 0.03 11.05 -3.67
N SER A 78 1.00 11.00 -4.59
CA SER A 78 0.87 11.61 -5.91
C SER A 78 -0.02 10.76 -6.83
N LEU A 79 -0.59 11.36 -7.87
CA LEU A 79 -1.44 10.62 -8.83
C LEU A 79 -0.68 9.45 -9.48
N ASN A 80 0.59 9.63 -9.82
CA ASN A 80 1.42 8.55 -10.37
C ASN A 80 1.54 7.36 -9.39
N GLU A 81 1.62 7.61 -8.08
CA GLU A 81 1.65 6.53 -7.08
C GLU A 81 0.29 5.85 -6.93
N VAL A 82 -0.79 6.61 -7.09
CA VAL A 82 -2.16 6.07 -7.16
C VAL A 82 -2.32 5.18 -8.40
N GLU A 83 -1.80 5.59 -9.56
CA GLU A 83 -1.78 4.78 -10.79
C GLU A 83 -0.97 3.49 -10.60
N ILE A 84 0.25 3.59 -10.05
CA ILE A 84 1.09 2.41 -9.78
C ILE A 84 0.37 1.42 -8.86
N PHE A 85 -0.36 1.89 -7.84
CA PHE A 85 -1.17 1.02 -7.00
C PHE A 85 -2.41 0.48 -7.72
N ALA A 86 -3.10 1.28 -8.52
CA ALA A 86 -4.25 0.83 -9.30
C ALA A 86 -3.85 -0.32 -10.23
N ASP A 87 -2.73 -0.17 -10.94
CA ASP A 87 -2.18 -1.20 -11.82
C ASP A 87 -1.77 -2.45 -11.04
N PHE A 88 -1.06 -2.28 -9.92
CA PHE A 88 -0.60 -3.39 -9.09
C PHE A 88 -1.77 -4.21 -8.52
N PHE A 89 -2.81 -3.53 -8.01
CA PHE A 89 -4.00 -4.17 -7.46
C PHE A 89 -5.05 -4.52 -8.52
N GLN A 90 -4.79 -4.22 -9.80
CA GLN A 90 -5.68 -4.48 -10.94
C GLN A 90 -7.10 -3.91 -10.75
N VAL A 91 -7.19 -2.72 -10.15
CA VAL A 91 -8.44 -1.95 -10.00
C VAL A 91 -8.41 -0.73 -10.90
N LYS A 92 -9.59 -0.19 -11.23
CA LYS A 92 -9.67 1.10 -11.92
C LYS A 92 -9.02 2.21 -11.09
N PHE A 93 -8.39 3.18 -11.76
CA PHE A 93 -7.78 4.34 -11.10
C PHE A 93 -8.73 5.03 -10.12
N ASP A 94 -9.99 5.25 -10.50
CA ASP A 94 -10.99 5.90 -9.65
C ASP A 94 -11.28 5.13 -8.36
N VAL A 95 -11.23 3.80 -8.39
CA VAL A 95 -11.41 2.96 -7.19
C VAL A 95 -10.24 3.18 -6.23
N MET A 96 -9.01 3.20 -6.75
CA MET A 96 -7.82 3.47 -5.94
C MET A 96 -7.82 4.90 -5.41
N LEU A 97 -8.14 5.89 -6.24
CA LEU A 97 -8.22 7.30 -5.84
C LEU A 97 -9.26 7.50 -4.73
N ASN A 98 -10.44 6.88 -4.85
CA ASN A 98 -11.48 6.92 -3.83
C ASN A 98 -11.02 6.25 -2.52
N PHE A 99 -10.30 5.14 -2.59
CA PHE A 99 -9.69 4.51 -1.42
C PHE A 99 -8.71 5.43 -0.70
N ILE A 100 -7.80 6.09 -1.44
CA ILE A 100 -6.84 7.06 -0.88
C ILE A 100 -7.58 8.24 -0.25
N ARG A 101 -8.55 8.82 -0.97
CA ARG A 101 -9.35 9.95 -0.48
C ARG A 101 -10.11 9.61 0.79
N ARG A 102 -10.71 8.42 0.87
CA ARG A 102 -11.38 7.93 2.08
C ARG A 102 -10.41 7.89 3.26
N ASN A 103 -9.25 7.28 3.09
CA ASN A 103 -8.24 7.18 4.15
C ASN A 103 -7.69 8.56 4.56
N GLN A 104 -7.55 9.49 3.61
CA GLN A 104 -7.19 10.88 3.90
C GLN A 104 -8.23 11.57 4.78
N LEU A 105 -9.52 11.40 4.48
CA LEU A 105 -10.60 11.99 5.28
C LEU A 105 -10.61 11.42 6.71
N GLU A 106 -10.41 10.10 6.86
CA GLU A 106 -10.32 9.47 8.18
C GLU A 106 -9.09 9.95 8.97
N ALA A 107 -7.93 10.10 8.33
CA ALA A 107 -6.74 10.66 8.98
C ALA A 107 -6.98 12.10 9.48
N LYS A 108 -7.64 12.94 8.66
CA LYS A 108 -8.01 14.32 9.05
C LYS A 108 -8.98 14.34 10.24
N LYS A 109 -9.97 13.45 10.27
CA LYS A 109 -10.91 13.33 11.41
C LYS A 109 -10.20 12.96 12.70
N LYS A 110 -9.26 12.02 12.66
CA LYS A 110 -8.47 11.60 13.83
C LYS A 110 -7.66 12.75 14.41
N ARG A 111 -6.96 13.53 13.58
CA ARG A 111 -6.17 14.71 14.02
C ARG A 111 -7.03 15.76 14.72
N LYS A 112 -8.23 16.03 14.20
CA LYS A 112 -9.18 16.97 14.84
C LYS A 112 -9.64 16.52 16.22
N LYS A 113 -9.76 15.21 16.47
CA LYS A 113 -10.13 14.68 17.77
C LYS A 113 -9.01 14.76 18.80
N THR A 114 -7.75 14.66 18.38
CA THR A 114 -6.59 14.73 19.28
C THR A 114 -6.29 16.15 19.75
N ASN A 115 -6.63 17.16 18.95
CA ASN A 115 -6.41 18.58 19.28
C ASN A 115 -7.59 19.23 20.03
N LYS A 116 -8.56 18.44 20.51
CA LYS A 116 -9.73 18.89 21.25
C LYS A 116 -9.74 18.22 22.61
#